data_AF-A0A2A5HPE7-F1
#
_entry.id   AF-A0A2A5HPE7-F1
#
_cell.length_a   1.000
_cell.length_b   1.000
_cell.length_c   1.000
_cell.angle_alpha   90.00
_cell.angle_beta   90.00
_cell.angle_gamma   90.00
#
_symmetry.space_group_name_H-M   'P 1'
#
loop_
_entity.id
_entity.type
_entity.pdbx_description
1 polymer ?
#
loop_
_entity_poly.entity_id
_entity_poly.type
_entity_poly.pdbx_seq_one_letter_code
_entity_poly.pdbx_strand_id
1 'polypeptide(L)'
;MRVAVSKRGSYHADIYCADSQSAKKVLKEQRISILAVDFYLKGRDSGTAILEWAREKQLLPQFVVVIENDRSKRALLAIELLKARYSTTDGITFIKLNKSHH
;
A
#
# COMPACT_ATOMS: atom_id res chain seq x y z
N MET A 1 7.57 9.48 6.63
CA MET A 1 7.17 10.02 5.32
C MET A 1 5.95 9.29 4.81
N ARG A 2 4.99 10.02 4.24
CA ARG A 2 3.75 9.52 3.65
C ARG A 2 3.91 9.42 2.14
N VAL A 3 3.68 8.22 1.59
CA VAL A 3 3.79 7.97 0.16
C VAL A 3 2.43 7.55 -0.37
N ALA A 4 1.97 8.16 -1.45
CA ALA A 4 0.78 7.74 -2.18
C ALA A 4 1.18 7.03 -3.48
N VAL A 5 0.73 5.79 -3.64
CA VAL A 5 0.85 4.99 -4.86
C VAL A 5 -0.51 5.04 -5.57
N SER A 6 -0.68 6.05 -6.42
CA SER A 6 -1.92 6.29 -7.15
C SER A 6 -1.66 7.14 -8.39
N LYS A 7 -2.46 6.90 -9.43
CA LYS A 7 -2.53 7.81 -10.59
C LYS A 7 -3.44 9.03 -10.36
N ARG A 8 -4.19 9.06 -9.25
CA ARG A 8 -5.17 10.09 -8.88
C ARG A 8 -4.60 10.81 -7.65
N GLY A 9 -4.24 12.09 -7.78
CA GLY A 9 -3.60 12.87 -6.72
C GLY A 9 -4.53 13.28 -5.56
N SER A 10 -5.33 12.35 -5.01
CA SER A 10 -6.45 12.63 -4.10
C SER A 10 -6.14 12.41 -2.61
N TYR A 11 -4.92 12.02 -2.25
CA TYR A 11 -4.50 11.79 -0.87
C TYR A 11 -3.35 12.70 -0.50
N HIS A 12 -3.33 13.34 0.67
CA HIS A 12 -2.24 14.23 1.09
C HIS A 12 -0.95 13.45 1.43
N ALA A 13 0.02 13.46 0.53
CA ALA A 13 1.28 12.71 0.63
C ALA A 13 2.50 13.60 0.39
N ASP A 14 3.65 13.19 0.95
CA ASP A 14 4.95 13.83 0.70
C ASP A 14 5.48 13.44 -0.69
N ILE A 15 5.22 12.20 -1.13
CA ILE A 15 5.63 11.66 -2.43
C ILE A 15 4.46 10.96 -3.10
N TYR A 16 4.29 11.21 -4.41
CA TYR A 16 3.34 10.49 -5.26
C TYR A 16 4.08 9.61 -6.26
N CYS A 17 3.67 8.35 -6.33
CA CYS A 17 4.14 7.37 -7.30
C CYS A 17 2.96 6.97 -8.18
N ALA A 18 2.98 7.37 -9.44
CA ALA A 18 1.88 7.10 -10.37
C ALA A 18 1.97 5.70 -11.01
N ASP A 19 3.12 5.05 -10.95
CA ASP A 19 3.41 3.75 -11.57
C ASP A 19 4.15 2.83 -10.59
N SER A 20 4.32 1.57 -11.00
CA SER A 20 4.96 0.57 -10.16
C SER A 20 6.46 0.76 -10.00
N GLN A 21 7.15 1.32 -11.00
CA GLN A 21 8.60 1.48 -10.95
C GLN A 21 9.00 2.52 -9.90
N SER A 22 8.36 3.68 -9.93
CA SER A 22 8.53 4.75 -8.94
C SER A 22 8.17 4.27 -7.53
N ALA A 23 7.05 3.56 -7.37
CA ALA A 23 6.63 3.00 -6.08
C ALA A 23 7.67 2.02 -5.52
N LYS A 24 8.14 1.06 -6.34
CA LYS A 24 9.15 0.07 -5.96
C LYS A 24 10.48 0.72 -5.59
N LYS A 25 10.87 1.78 -6.29
CA LYS A 25 12.09 2.55 -5.98
C LYS A 25 11.98 3.22 -4.61
N VAL A 26 10.91 3.98 -4.38
CA VAL A 26 10.68 4.71 -3.12
C VAL A 26 10.58 3.74 -1.93
N LEU A 27 9.89 2.60 -2.08
CA LEU A 27 9.80 1.56 -1.06
C LEU A 27 11.15 0.97 -0.65
N LYS A 28 12.14 0.94 -1.55
CA LYS A 28 13.50 0.45 -1.25
C LYS A 28 14.38 1.50 -0.59
N GLU A 29 14.28 2.73 -1.08
CA GLU A 29 15.25 3.78 -0.78
C GLU A 29 14.85 4.62 0.42
N GLN A 30 13.57 4.62 0.79
CA GLN A 30 13.02 5.58 1.75
C GLN A 30 12.34 4.90 2.93
N ARG A 31 12.46 5.53 4.11
CA ARG A 31 11.72 5.10 5.31
C ARG A 31 10.29 5.64 5.28
N ILE A 32 9.36 4.76 4.95
CA ILE A 32 7.94 5.10 4.83
C ILE A 32 7.22 4.83 6.15
N SER A 33 6.43 5.79 6.62
CA SER A 33 5.57 5.64 7.80
C SER A 33 4.15 5.26 7.41
N ILE A 34 3.63 5.84 6.33
CA ILE A 34 2.29 5.57 5.80
C ILE A 34 2.39 5.35 4.28
N LEU A 35 1.85 4.25 3.80
CA LEU A 35 1.66 3.98 2.39
C LEU A 35 0.17 4.09 2.04
N ALA A 36 -0.23 5.14 1.33
CA ALA A 36 -1.55 5.20 0.71
C ALA A 36 -1.50 4.46 -0.63
N VAL A 37 -2.41 3.53 -0.88
CA VAL A 37 -2.41 2.68 -2.08
C VAL A 37 -3.76 2.71 -2.77
N ASP A 38 -3.72 2.97 -4.07
CA ASP A 38 -4.84 2.86 -4.99
C ASP A 38 -4.69 1.59 -5.83
N PHE A 39 -5.77 1.09 -6.43
CA PHE A 39 -5.70 -0.11 -7.26
C PHE A 39 -5.09 0.20 -8.62
N TYR A 40 -5.51 1.31 -9.24
CA TYR A 40 -5.12 1.65 -10.60
C TYR A 40 -3.87 2.52 -10.65
N LEU A 41 -2.84 2.02 -11.32
CA LEU A 41 -1.60 2.75 -11.59
C LEU A 41 -1.44 3.00 -13.09
N LYS A 42 -0.47 3.82 -13.47
CA LYS A 42 0.00 3.93 -14.85
C LYS A 42 0.82 2.68 -15.18
N GLY A 43 0.58 2.11 -16.36
CA GLY A 43 1.24 0.89 -16.83
C GLY A 43 0.39 -0.37 -16.64
N ARG A 44 1.05 -1.53 -16.55
CA ARG A 44 0.40 -2.86 -16.48
C ARG A 44 0.16 -3.35 -15.05
N ASP A 45 0.95 -2.86 -14.09
CA ASP A 45 0.86 -3.27 -12.69
C ASP A 45 -0.28 -2.53 -11.96
N SER A 46 -0.80 -3.15 -10.90
CA SER A 46 -1.80 -2.61 -9.99
C SER A 46 -1.26 -2.42 -8.59
N GLY A 47 -2.03 -1.76 -7.72
CA GLY A 47 -1.71 -1.67 -6.29
C GLY A 47 -1.53 -3.04 -5.63
N THR A 48 -2.31 -4.05 -6.02
CA THR A 48 -2.16 -5.43 -5.49
C THR A 48 -0.79 -6.01 -5.82
N ALA A 49 -0.30 -5.82 -7.06
CA ALA A 49 1.03 -6.27 -7.46
C ALA A 49 2.15 -5.57 -6.68
N ILE A 50 1.95 -4.28 -6.32
CA ILE A 50 2.90 -3.56 -5.46
C ILE A 50 2.89 -4.10 -4.03
N LEU A 51 1.71 -4.35 -3.46
CA LEU A 51 1.59 -4.89 -2.10
C LEU A 51 2.19 -6.29 -2.00
N GLU A 52 1.91 -7.16 -2.97
CA GLU A 52 2.48 -8.50 -3.04
C GLU A 52 4.02 -8.44 -3.11
N TRP A 53 4.56 -7.67 -4.05
CA TRP A 53 6.00 -7.51 -4.19
C TRP A 53 6.66 -6.92 -2.93
N ALA A 54 6.05 -5.90 -2.32
CA ALA A 54 6.58 -5.27 -1.11
C ALA A 54 6.52 -6.21 0.09
N ARG A 55 5.50 -7.08 0.18
CA ARG A 55 5.40 -8.14 1.19
C ARG A 55 6.55 -9.13 1.03
N GLU A 56 6.80 -9.62 -0.18
CA GLU A 56 7.90 -10.55 -0.47
C GLU A 56 9.27 -9.97 -0.13
N LYS A 57 9.46 -8.67 -0.36
CA LYS A 57 10.70 -7.94 -0.03
C LYS A 57 10.76 -7.41 1.40
N GLN A 58 9.72 -7.64 2.21
CA GLN A 58 9.60 -7.13 3.58
C GLN A 58 9.69 -5.59 3.68
N LEU A 59 9.25 -4.88 2.64
CA LEU A 59 9.30 -3.41 2.54
C LEU A 59 8.00 -2.70 2.95
N LEU A 60 6.96 -3.45 3.35
CA LEU A 60 5.69 -2.85 3.74
C LEU A 60 5.79 -2.12 5.10
N PRO A 61 5.37 -0.84 5.18
CA PRO A 61 5.49 -0.01 6.38
C PRO A 61 4.44 -0.33 7.44
N GLN A 62 4.55 0.26 8.63
CA GLN A 62 3.62 -0.02 9.74
C GLN A 62 2.15 0.27 9.39
N PHE A 63 1.89 1.32 8.61
CA PHE A 63 0.54 1.75 8.25
C PHE A 63 0.33 1.76 6.74
N VAL A 64 -0.78 1.19 6.30
CA VAL A 64 -1.24 1.25 4.91
C VAL A 64 -2.66 1.79 4.87
N VAL A 65 -2.95 2.72 3.96
CA VAL A 65 -4.28 3.30 3.76
C VAL A 65 -4.74 2.97 2.34
N VAL A 66 -5.91 2.35 2.21
CA VAL A 66 -6.50 2.09 0.89
C VAL A 66 -7.31 3.30 0.46
N ILE A 67 -6.90 3.94 -0.63
CA ILE A 67 -7.53 5.16 -1.17
C ILE A 67 -8.36 4.89 -2.44
N GLU A 68 -8.67 3.61 -2.71
CA GLU A 68 -9.51 3.19 -3.83
C GLU A 68 -11.01 3.34 -3.48
N ASN A 69 -11.75 3.95 -4.40
CA ASN A 69 -13.19 4.22 -4.29
C ASN A 69 -14.05 3.03 -4.72
N ASP A 70 -13.59 2.21 -5.67
CA ASP A 70 -14.29 1.00 -6.09
C ASP A 70 -14.22 -0.07 -4.98
N ARG A 71 -15.39 -0.51 -4.51
CA ARG A 71 -15.52 -1.48 -3.42
C ARG A 71 -14.87 -2.83 -3.75
N SER A 72 -15.04 -3.30 -4.99
CA SER A 72 -14.49 -4.59 -5.44
C SER A 72 -12.96 -4.53 -5.49
N LYS A 73 -12.39 -3.43 -5.97
CA LYS A 73 -10.93 -3.23 -6.00
C LYS A 73 -10.34 -3.00 -4.61
N ARG A 74 -11.05 -2.30 -3.74
CA ARG A 74 -10.69 -2.16 -2.32
C ARG A 74 -10.61 -3.52 -1.63
N ALA A 75 -11.56 -4.41 -1.87
CA ALA A 75 -11.54 -5.76 -1.31
C ALA A 75 -10.30 -6.56 -1.75
N LEU A 76 -9.87 -6.43 -3.01
CA LEU A 76 -8.65 -7.09 -3.51
C LEU A 76 -7.39 -6.56 -2.80
N LEU A 77 -7.28 -5.25 -2.60
CA LEU A 77 -6.17 -4.65 -1.83
C LEU A 77 -6.19 -5.12 -0.37
N ALA A 78 -7.37 -5.15 0.25
CA ALA A 78 -7.54 -5.63 1.61
C ALA A 78 -7.07 -7.09 1.77
N ILE A 79 -7.42 -7.98 0.83
CA ILE A 79 -6.97 -9.38 0.83
C ILE A 79 -5.44 -9.47 0.84
N GLU A 80 -4.73 -8.68 0.03
CA GLU A 80 -3.26 -8.67 0.03
C GLU A 80 -2.66 -8.17 1.36
N LEU A 81 -3.29 -7.17 1.99
CA LEU A 81 -2.87 -6.67 3.29
C LEU A 81 -3.12 -7.68 4.42
N LEU A 82 -4.24 -8.40 4.39
CA LEU A 82 -4.51 -9.48 5.35
C LEU A 82 -3.46 -10.61 5.22
N LYS A 83 -3.08 -11.00 4.00
CA LYS A 83 -1.97 -11.96 3.75
C LYS A 83 -0.64 -11.44 4.30
N ALA A 84 -0.43 -10.12 4.31
CA ALA A 84 0.74 -9.46 4.88
C ALA A 84 0.66 -9.22 6.41
N ARG A 85 -0.33 -9.81 7.10
CA ARG A 85 -0.57 -9.68 8.54
C ARG A 85 -0.94 -8.26 8.99
N TYR A 86 -1.72 -7.56 8.19
CA TYR A 86 -2.36 -6.33 8.64
C TYR A 86 -3.74 -6.63 9.23
N SER A 87 -4.19 -5.78 10.14
CA SER A 87 -5.58 -5.73 10.60
C SER A 87 -6.20 -4.38 10.26
N THR A 88 -7.53 -4.33 10.22
CA THR A 88 -8.31 -3.12 9.96
C THR A 88 -9.65 -3.19 10.70
N THR A 89 -10.21 -2.05 11.07
CA THR A 89 -11.57 -1.92 11.65
C THR A 89 -12.56 -1.25 10.70
N ASP A 90 -12.07 -0.50 9.71
CA ASP A 90 -12.86 0.33 8.79
C ASP A 90 -12.74 -0.12 7.32
N GLY A 91 -11.86 -1.09 7.03
CA GLY A 91 -11.57 -1.55 5.66
C GLY A 91 -10.80 -0.54 4.82
N ILE A 92 -10.26 0.52 5.43
CA ILE A 92 -9.54 1.63 4.80
C ILE A 92 -8.14 1.73 5.38
N THR A 93 -8.03 1.80 6.71
CA THR A 93 -6.76 1.94 7.43
C THR A 93 -6.32 0.59 7.97
N PHE A 94 -5.11 0.19 7.59
CA PHE A 94 -4.52 -1.09 7.93
C PHE A 94 -3.26 -0.90 8.77
N ILE A 95 -3.17 -1.64 9.87
CA ILE A 95 -2.04 -1.61 10.81
C ILE A 95 -1.36 -2.97 10.83
N LYS A 96 -0.03 -3.00 10.67
CA LYS A 96 0.74 -4.23 10.70
C LYS A 96 0.73 -4.83 12.10
N LEU A 97 0.37 -6.10 12.21
CA LEU A 97 0.45 -6.85 13.46
C LEU A 97 1.91 -7.25 13.71
N ASN A 98 2.49 -6.75 14.80
CA ASN A 98 3.81 -7.23 15.23
C ASN A 98 3.69 -8.68 15.69
N LYS A 99 4.75 -9.48 15.46
CA LYS A 99 4.82 -10.80 16.10
C LYS A 99 4.83 -10.58 17.61
N SER A 100 3.79 -11.04 18.30
CA SER A 100 3.90 -11.33 19.72
C SER A 100 4.96 -12.42 19.85
N HIS A 101 6.11 -12.07 20.44
CA HIS A 101 7.04 -13.07 20.93
C HIS A 101 6.35 -13.74 22.13
N HIS A 102 5.78 -14.92 21.90
CA HIS A 102 5.46 -15.88 22.96
C HIS A 102 6.56 -16.94 22.97
#